data_AF-A0A2D9T895-F1
#
_entry.id   AF-A0A2D9T895-F1
#
_cell.length_a   1.000
_cell.length_b   1.000
_cell.length_c   1.000
_cell.angle_alpha   90.00
_cell.angle_beta   90.00
_cell.angle_gamma   90.00
#
_symmetry.space_group_name_H-M   'P 1'
#
loop_
_entity.id
_entity.type
_entity.pdbx_description
1 polymer ?
#
loop_
_entity_poly.entity_id
_entity_poly.type
_entity_poly.pdbx_seq_one_letter_code
_entity_poly.pdbx_strand_id
1 'polypeptide(L)'
;MASSWNGGAVRSPAERVPARGPWVRLGRMQDMSAAEREKLQTLFRREGGPSYWRVVGLLNAVATAPRMIMPHEWLPRVIGERELDAVQDVQLLAQLYDAILTGLEAERPLVPPAADAEAVREHCAGYMQIAMADSTWREDEEAKVKCFALLCLAQGKGPSELGNFPAIHDDATFLREARENLAEVLVDLHRTLGEARELQALAAASQPRRTGPQVGRNDPCPCGSGRKYKKCCLAHA
;
A
#
# COMPACT_ATOMS: atom_id res chain seq x y z
N MET A 1 9.44 -12.71 61.85
CA MET A 1 9.01 -13.44 60.64
C MET A 1 8.01 -12.58 59.91
N ALA A 2 8.27 -12.27 58.63
CA ALA A 2 7.36 -11.93 57.51
C ALA A 2 6.14 -11.00 57.76
N SER A 3 5.78 -10.04 56.92
CA SER A 3 6.25 -9.58 55.62
C SER A 3 5.44 -8.33 55.25
N SER A 4 6.15 -7.31 54.79
CA SER A 4 5.67 -6.07 54.17
C SER A 4 4.84 -6.30 52.90
N TRP A 5 3.75 -5.54 52.73
CA TRP A 5 3.21 -5.20 51.41
C TRP A 5 2.93 -3.70 51.35
N ASN A 6 3.84 -2.99 50.69
CA ASN A 6 3.74 -1.57 50.36
C ASN A 6 2.70 -1.36 49.26
N GLY A 7 1.85 -0.35 49.45
CA GLY A 7 1.03 0.23 48.37
C GLY A 7 1.93 0.86 47.32
N GLY A 8 2.01 0.23 46.15
CA GLY A 8 2.67 0.74 44.95
C GLY A 8 1.63 0.91 43.84
N ALA A 9 1.63 2.10 43.24
CA ALA A 9 0.69 2.59 42.25
C ALA A 9 0.43 1.64 41.07
N VAL A 10 -0.84 1.40 40.75
CA VAL A 10 -1.26 0.88 39.43
C VAL A 10 -1.45 2.09 38.51
N ARG A 11 -0.42 2.42 37.73
CA ARG A 11 -0.57 3.31 36.57
C ARG A 11 -1.16 2.51 35.41
N SER A 12 -2.16 3.08 34.74
CA SER A 12 -2.76 2.57 33.50
C SER A 12 -1.69 2.35 32.43
N PRO A 13 -1.74 1.28 31.62
CA PRO A 13 -0.87 1.13 30.46
C PRO A 13 -1.39 2.01 29.31
N ALA A 14 -1.24 3.32 29.48
CA ALA A 14 -1.31 4.32 28.43
C ALA A 14 0.09 4.84 28.16
N GLU A 15 1.05 3.93 27.96
CA GLU A 15 2.37 4.25 27.44
C GLU A 15 2.42 3.81 25.99
N ARG A 16 2.21 4.80 25.12
CA ARG A 16 2.42 4.75 23.67
C ARG A 16 3.73 4.03 23.37
N VAL A 17 3.64 2.86 22.74
CA VAL A 17 4.73 2.29 21.97
C VAL A 17 5.10 3.31 20.90
N PRO A 18 6.36 3.76 20.80
CA PRO A 18 6.76 4.57 19.66
C PRO A 18 6.84 3.63 18.46
N ALA A 19 5.83 3.65 17.59
CA ALA A 19 5.95 3.19 16.22
C ALA A 19 6.98 4.09 15.51
N ARG A 20 8.27 3.78 15.65
CA ARG A 20 9.35 4.57 15.03
C ARG A 20 10.38 3.63 14.43
N GLY A 21 10.11 3.21 13.19
CA GLY A 21 11.13 2.73 12.28
C GLY A 21 12.17 3.82 11.97
N PRO A 22 13.30 3.48 11.31
CA PRO A 22 14.49 4.33 11.20
C PRO A 22 14.31 5.59 10.32
N TRP A 23 13.12 5.86 9.80
CA TRP A 23 12.84 6.94 8.88
C TRP A 23 12.29 8.17 9.63
N VAL A 24 13.11 8.75 10.53
CA VAL A 24 12.73 9.98 11.26
C VAL A 24 13.13 11.22 10.44
N ARG A 25 12.09 11.94 9.99
CA ARG A 25 11.99 13.38 9.71
C ARG A 25 13.21 14.05 9.06
N LEU A 26 13.14 14.20 7.74
CA LEU A 26 13.79 15.28 7.03
C LEU A 26 12.74 16.21 6.42
N GLY A 27 12.74 17.46 6.89
CA GLY A 27 12.19 18.61 6.16
C GLY A 27 10.68 18.79 6.25
N ARG A 28 10.25 20.06 6.18
CA ARG A 28 8.86 20.40 5.81
C ARG A 28 8.55 19.65 4.51
N MET A 29 7.49 18.82 4.54
CA MET A 29 6.92 18.16 3.36
C MET A 29 6.83 19.19 2.23
N GLN A 30 7.70 19.10 1.24
CA GLN A 30 7.44 19.78 -0.02
C GLN A 30 6.39 18.92 -0.71
N ASP A 31 5.22 19.50 -0.96
CA ASP A 31 4.26 18.91 -1.89
C ASP A 31 5.01 18.60 -3.19
N MET A 32 4.81 17.40 -3.72
CA MET A 32 5.44 16.99 -4.97
C MET A 32 5.18 18.04 -6.06
N SER A 33 6.25 18.60 -6.61
CA SER A 33 6.16 19.72 -7.54
C SER A 33 5.45 19.31 -8.82
N ALA A 34 4.89 20.30 -9.53
CA ALA A 34 4.28 20.05 -10.84
C ALA A 34 5.25 19.39 -11.83
N ALA A 35 6.53 19.77 -11.79
CA ALA A 35 7.57 19.20 -12.64
C ALA A 35 7.89 17.73 -12.29
N GLU A 36 7.91 17.36 -11.01
CA GLU A 36 8.10 15.96 -10.59
C GLU A 36 6.89 15.10 -11.00
N ARG A 37 5.67 15.65 -10.87
CA ARG A 37 4.45 14.99 -11.34
C ARG A 37 4.46 14.76 -12.85
N GLU A 38 4.92 15.73 -13.64
CA GLU A 38 5.04 15.61 -15.09
C GLU A 38 6.05 14.52 -15.51
N LYS A 39 7.18 14.42 -14.81
CA LYS A 39 8.15 13.34 -15.01
C LYS A 39 7.54 11.97 -14.73
N LEU A 40 6.81 11.83 -13.62
CA LEU A 40 6.10 10.59 -13.28
C LEU A 40 5.02 10.24 -14.32
N GLN A 41 4.23 11.23 -14.77
CA GLN A 41 3.26 11.03 -15.84
C GLN A 41 3.92 10.49 -17.10
N THR A 42 5.05 11.07 -17.50
CA THR A 42 5.83 10.60 -18.65
C THR A 42 6.34 9.18 -18.43
N LEU A 43 6.92 8.89 -17.27
CA LEU A 43 7.45 7.57 -16.92
C LEU A 43 6.37 6.47 -17.00
N PHE A 44 5.17 6.74 -16.48
CA PHE A 44 4.08 5.78 -16.43
C PHE A 44 3.40 5.59 -17.79
N ARG A 45 3.30 6.65 -18.61
CA ARG A 45 2.66 6.58 -19.93
C ARG A 45 3.50 5.93 -21.03
N ARG A 46 4.80 5.71 -20.80
CA ARG A 46 5.68 5.01 -21.75
C ARG A 46 5.06 3.67 -22.15
N GLU A 47 5.13 3.37 -23.45
CA GLU A 47 4.65 2.11 -24.04
C GLU A 47 3.18 1.78 -23.72
N GLY A 48 2.34 2.80 -23.57
CA GLY A 48 0.90 2.62 -23.31
C GLY A 48 0.57 2.27 -21.85
N GLY A 49 1.49 2.53 -20.93
CA GLY A 49 1.27 2.29 -19.50
C GLY A 49 0.18 3.18 -18.86
N PRO A 50 -0.09 2.96 -17.56
CA PRO A 50 -1.23 3.54 -16.86
C PRO A 50 -1.16 5.06 -16.74
N SER A 51 -2.32 5.68 -16.49
CA SER A 51 -2.37 7.10 -16.13
C SER A 51 -1.73 7.33 -14.77
N TYR A 52 -1.26 8.55 -14.51
CA TYR A 52 -0.74 8.93 -13.19
C TYR A 52 -1.76 8.65 -12.09
N TRP A 53 -3.03 9.00 -12.29
CA TRP A 53 -4.06 8.76 -11.27
C TRP A 53 -4.34 7.28 -11.05
N ARG A 54 -4.28 6.45 -12.10
CA ARG A 54 -4.36 5.00 -11.95
C ARG A 54 -3.21 4.44 -11.12
N VAL A 55 -1.98 4.94 -11.29
CA VAL A 55 -0.84 4.55 -10.45
C VAL A 55 -1.01 5.03 -9.01
N VAL A 56 -1.46 6.27 -8.79
CA VAL A 56 -1.74 6.77 -7.43
C VAL A 56 -2.78 5.89 -6.73
N GLY A 57 -3.87 5.51 -7.40
CA GLY A 57 -4.88 4.63 -6.84
C GLY A 57 -4.34 3.24 -6.50
N LEU A 58 -3.52 2.68 -7.39
CA LEU A 58 -2.80 1.42 -7.15
C LEU A 58 -1.90 1.50 -5.91
N LEU A 59 -1.11 2.57 -5.78
CA LEU A 59 -0.21 2.76 -4.64
C LEU A 59 -0.97 3.08 -3.34
N ASN A 60 -2.11 3.78 -3.40
CA ASN A 60 -2.99 3.93 -2.24
C ASN A 60 -3.52 2.56 -1.78
N ALA A 61 -3.93 1.68 -2.68
CA ALA A 61 -4.35 0.33 -2.30
C ALA A 61 -3.22 -0.46 -1.64
N VAL A 62 -2.01 -0.39 -2.19
CA VAL A 62 -0.79 -0.96 -1.57
C VAL A 62 -0.57 -0.39 -0.17
N ALA A 63 -0.69 0.92 -0.02
CA ALA A 63 -0.47 1.61 1.25
C ALA A 63 -1.55 1.31 2.29
N THR A 64 -2.78 0.99 1.89
CA THR A 64 -3.90 0.67 2.80
C THR A 64 -4.16 -0.82 2.99
N ALA A 65 -3.41 -1.69 2.30
CA ALA A 65 -3.64 -3.13 2.35
C ALA A 65 -3.53 -3.69 3.78
N PRO A 66 -4.31 -4.73 4.13
CA PRO A 66 -4.25 -5.38 5.44
C PRO A 66 -2.96 -6.20 5.63
N ARG A 67 -2.14 -6.28 4.57
CA ARG A 67 -0.82 -6.91 4.58
C ARG A 67 0.23 -6.06 3.87
N MET A 68 1.49 -6.34 4.14
CA MET A 68 2.58 -5.80 3.33
C MET A 68 2.54 -6.42 1.91
N ILE A 69 2.41 -5.56 0.89
CA ILE A 69 2.50 -5.93 -0.52
C ILE A 69 3.88 -5.53 -1.04
N MET A 70 4.66 -6.49 -1.50
CA MET A 70 6.04 -6.26 -1.91
C MET A 70 6.14 -5.58 -3.29
N PRO A 71 7.22 -4.83 -3.59
CA PRO A 71 7.38 -4.16 -4.88
C PRO A 71 7.24 -5.07 -6.10
N HIS A 72 7.74 -6.30 -6.06
CA HIS A 72 7.62 -7.25 -7.18
C HIS A 72 6.15 -7.62 -7.50
N GLU A 73 5.23 -7.44 -6.55
CA GLU A 73 3.80 -7.69 -6.77
C GLU A 73 3.17 -6.50 -7.53
N TRP A 74 3.41 -5.26 -7.13
CA TRP A 74 2.71 -4.09 -7.69
C TRP A 74 3.49 -3.35 -8.78
N LEU A 75 4.81 -3.41 -8.80
CA LEU A 75 5.66 -2.68 -9.74
C LEU A 75 5.42 -3.08 -11.21
N PRO A 76 5.26 -4.38 -11.56
CA PRO A 76 4.95 -4.78 -12.93
C PRO A 76 3.62 -4.19 -13.45
N ARG A 77 2.68 -3.84 -12.56
CA ARG A 77 1.42 -3.19 -12.93
C ARG A 77 1.58 -1.70 -13.26
N VAL A 78 2.71 -1.10 -12.87
CA VAL A 78 3.05 0.31 -13.12
C VAL A 78 3.95 0.44 -14.35
N ILE A 79 4.97 -0.41 -14.49
CA ILE A 79 5.98 -0.28 -15.56
C ILE A 79 5.94 -1.40 -16.60
N GLY A 80 5.13 -2.44 -16.42
CA GLY A 80 5.13 -3.61 -17.29
C GLY A 80 6.37 -4.48 -17.06
N GLU A 81 6.95 -5.00 -18.14
CA GLU A 81 8.19 -5.78 -18.14
C GLU A 81 9.46 -4.92 -18.17
N ARG A 82 9.31 -3.59 -18.12
CA ARG A 82 10.43 -2.64 -18.18
C ARG A 82 11.23 -2.66 -16.87
N GLU A 83 12.50 -2.28 -16.98
CA GLU A 83 13.37 -2.03 -15.82
C GLU A 83 13.40 -0.52 -15.47
N LEU A 84 13.55 -0.21 -14.18
CA LEU A 84 13.78 1.16 -13.69
C LEU A 84 15.28 1.43 -13.62
N ASP A 85 15.88 1.67 -14.78
CA ASP A 85 17.34 1.77 -14.93
C ASP A 85 17.90 3.08 -14.37
N ALA A 86 17.09 4.14 -14.37
CA ALA A 86 17.49 5.44 -13.89
C ALA A 86 17.24 5.55 -12.38
N VAL A 87 18.31 5.83 -11.62
CA VAL A 87 18.23 6.12 -10.17
C VAL A 87 17.19 7.21 -9.87
N GLN A 88 17.08 8.21 -10.76
CA GLN A 88 16.10 9.29 -10.65
C GLN A 88 14.65 8.79 -10.72
N ASP A 89 14.35 7.81 -11.57
CA ASP A 89 13.00 7.28 -11.73
C ASP A 89 12.58 6.49 -10.48
N VAL A 90 13.52 5.72 -9.91
CA VAL A 90 13.34 5.03 -8.63
C VAL A 90 13.08 6.03 -7.49
N GLN A 91 13.86 7.11 -7.43
CA GLN A 91 13.69 8.17 -6.43
C GLN A 91 12.34 8.87 -6.54
N LEU A 92 11.90 9.20 -7.76
CA LEU A 92 10.59 9.81 -7.99
C LEU A 92 9.44 8.89 -7.57
N LEU A 93 9.53 7.59 -7.88
CA LEU A 93 8.51 6.63 -7.48
C LEU A 93 8.48 6.45 -5.95
N ALA A 94 9.64 6.42 -5.29
CA ALA A 94 9.74 6.38 -3.84
C ALA A 94 9.13 7.64 -3.19
N GLN A 95 9.45 8.83 -3.73
CA GLN A 95 8.87 10.09 -3.27
C GLN A 95 7.35 10.13 -3.40
N LEU A 96 6.80 9.61 -4.51
CA LEU A 96 5.35 9.50 -4.69
C LEU A 96 4.74 8.60 -3.61
N TYR A 97 5.36 7.45 -3.35
CA TYR A 97 4.87 6.52 -2.34
C TYR A 97 4.95 7.09 -0.92
N ASP A 98 6.04 7.78 -0.58
CA ASP A 98 6.19 8.48 0.69
C ASP A 98 5.14 9.60 0.86
N ALA A 99 4.84 10.34 -0.21
CA ALA A 99 3.79 11.36 -0.19
C ALA A 99 2.40 10.74 0.06
N ILE A 100 2.12 9.56 -0.50
CA ILE A 100 0.90 8.79 -0.25
C ILE A 100 0.81 8.38 1.22
N LEU A 101 1.84 7.74 1.75
CA LEU A 101 1.88 7.29 3.15
C LEU A 101 1.69 8.48 4.11
N THR A 102 2.43 9.56 3.88
CA THR A 102 2.34 10.78 4.69
C THR A 102 0.95 11.41 4.61
N GLY A 103 0.33 11.40 3.42
CA GLY A 103 -1.03 11.89 3.23
C GLY A 103 -2.05 11.06 4.01
N LEU A 104 -1.97 9.74 3.96
CA LEU A 104 -2.84 8.83 4.70
C LEU A 104 -2.69 9.01 6.22
N GLU A 105 -1.45 9.11 6.73
CA GLU A 105 -1.17 9.39 8.14
C GLU A 105 -1.73 10.74 8.60
N ALA A 106 -1.73 11.74 7.73
CA ALA A 106 -2.26 13.07 8.00
C ALA A 106 -3.77 13.21 7.70
N GLU A 107 -4.47 12.11 7.44
CA GLU A 107 -5.88 12.06 7.03
C GLU A 107 -6.22 12.98 5.84
N ARG A 108 -5.24 13.17 4.94
CA ARG A 108 -5.33 13.95 3.70
C ARG A 108 -4.68 13.15 2.57
N PRO A 109 -5.28 12.01 2.17
CA PRO A 109 -4.70 11.13 1.17
C PRO A 109 -4.58 11.83 -0.17
N LEU A 110 -3.58 11.42 -0.95
CA LEU A 110 -3.41 11.90 -2.32
C LEU A 110 -4.48 11.26 -3.22
N VAL A 111 -5.49 12.05 -3.58
CA VAL A 111 -6.60 11.66 -4.47
C VAL A 111 -6.80 12.69 -5.59
N PRO A 112 -7.40 12.30 -6.73
CA PRO A 112 -7.77 13.25 -7.77
C PRO A 112 -8.83 14.25 -7.32
N PRO A 113 -8.93 15.43 -7.95
CA PRO A 113 -10.02 16.36 -7.72
C PRO A 113 -11.38 15.70 -8.06
N ALA A 114 -12.37 15.81 -7.18
CA ALA A 114 -13.69 15.18 -7.37
C ALA A 114 -14.42 15.62 -8.67
N ALA A 115 -14.14 16.84 -9.15
CA ALA A 115 -14.68 17.37 -10.39
C ALA A 115 -14.15 16.64 -11.65
N ASP A 116 -12.98 15.99 -11.57
CA ASP A 116 -12.38 15.23 -12.66
C ASP A 116 -12.81 13.76 -12.58
N ALA A 117 -13.96 13.46 -13.17
CA ALA A 117 -14.56 12.12 -13.13
C ALA A 117 -13.68 11.04 -13.78
N GLU A 118 -12.91 11.40 -14.81
CA GLU A 118 -11.98 10.50 -15.49
C GLU A 118 -10.83 10.13 -14.56
N ALA A 119 -10.19 11.13 -13.92
CA ALA A 119 -9.13 10.90 -12.97
C ALA A 119 -9.60 10.08 -11.76
N VAL A 120 -10.80 10.34 -11.25
CA VAL A 120 -11.40 9.55 -10.16
C VAL A 120 -11.62 8.11 -10.59
N ARG A 121 -12.19 7.87 -11.78
CA ARG A 121 -12.39 6.51 -12.29
C ARG A 121 -11.08 5.77 -12.42
N GLU A 122 -10.07 6.38 -13.04
CA GLU A 122 -8.73 5.81 -13.21
C GLU A 122 -8.09 5.46 -11.87
N HIS A 123 -8.18 6.36 -10.90
CA HIS A 123 -7.70 6.13 -9.54
C HIS A 123 -8.38 4.92 -8.88
N CYS A 124 -9.71 4.90 -8.87
CA CYS A 124 -10.47 3.81 -8.27
C CYS A 124 -10.18 2.48 -8.99
N ALA A 125 -10.03 2.49 -10.31
CA ALA A 125 -9.73 1.30 -11.08
C ALA A 125 -8.30 0.77 -10.85
N GLY A 126 -7.34 1.65 -10.53
CA GLY A 126 -6.02 1.25 -10.05
C GLY A 126 -6.07 0.65 -8.65
N TYR A 127 -6.85 1.26 -7.75
CA TYR A 127 -7.06 0.75 -6.40
C TYR A 127 -7.66 -0.66 -6.40
N MET A 128 -8.77 -0.84 -7.13
CA MET A 128 -9.47 -2.12 -7.23
C MET A 128 -8.62 -3.22 -7.87
N GLN A 129 -7.67 -2.87 -8.75
CA GLN A 129 -6.76 -3.84 -9.35
C GLN A 129 -5.88 -4.55 -8.31
N ILE A 130 -5.46 -3.84 -7.27
CA ILE A 130 -4.69 -4.44 -6.16
C ILE A 130 -5.62 -5.12 -5.18
N ALA A 131 -6.67 -4.41 -4.72
CA ALA A 131 -7.59 -4.93 -3.72
C ALA A 131 -8.23 -6.27 -4.15
N MET A 132 -8.63 -6.42 -5.41
CA MET A 132 -9.23 -7.67 -5.91
C MET A 132 -8.22 -8.80 -6.12
N ALA A 133 -6.95 -8.47 -6.38
CA ALA A 133 -5.91 -9.48 -6.56
C ALA A 133 -5.45 -10.08 -5.21
N ASP A 134 -5.69 -9.38 -4.11
CA ASP A 134 -5.32 -9.80 -2.77
C ASP A 134 -6.46 -10.60 -2.09
N SER A 135 -6.18 -11.84 -1.68
CA SER A 135 -7.19 -12.66 -0.98
C SER A 135 -7.57 -12.11 0.38
N THR A 136 -6.62 -11.46 1.08
CA THR A 136 -6.87 -10.92 2.43
C THR A 136 -7.94 -9.82 2.41
N TRP A 137 -8.00 -9.05 1.32
CA TRP A 137 -9.05 -8.04 1.11
C TRP A 137 -10.41 -8.67 0.84
N ARG A 138 -10.43 -9.76 0.06
CA ARG A 138 -11.67 -10.44 -0.33
C ARG A 138 -12.32 -11.19 0.82
N GLU A 139 -11.52 -11.59 1.81
CA GLU A 139 -11.97 -12.30 3.01
C GLU A 139 -12.47 -11.34 4.11
N ASP A 140 -12.06 -10.07 4.07
CA ASP A 140 -12.50 -9.05 5.02
C ASP A 140 -13.83 -8.40 4.59
N GLU A 141 -14.91 -8.64 5.36
CA GLU A 141 -16.25 -8.11 5.07
C GLU A 141 -16.31 -6.58 5.16
N GLU A 142 -15.60 -5.98 6.12
CA GLU A 142 -15.61 -4.53 6.30
C GLU A 142 -14.87 -3.85 5.14
N ALA A 143 -13.73 -4.41 4.74
CA ALA A 143 -12.97 -3.96 3.59
C ALA A 143 -13.78 -4.03 2.29
N LYS A 144 -14.56 -5.10 2.09
CA LYS A 144 -15.44 -5.25 0.91
C LYS A 144 -16.52 -4.18 0.85
N VAL A 145 -17.20 -3.92 1.98
CA VAL A 145 -18.23 -2.89 2.06
C VAL A 145 -17.64 -1.51 1.76
N LYS A 146 -16.49 -1.18 2.37
CA LYS A 146 -15.82 0.11 2.16
C LYS A 146 -15.27 0.27 0.73
N CYS A 147 -14.83 -0.80 0.08
CA CYS A 147 -14.39 -0.77 -1.32
C CYS A 147 -15.53 -0.72 -2.34
N PHE A 148 -16.79 -0.93 -1.95
CA PHE A 148 -17.91 -0.94 -2.88
C PHE A 148 -18.07 0.40 -3.63
N ALA A 149 -17.91 1.52 -2.94
CA ALA A 149 -17.93 2.84 -3.58
C ALA A 149 -16.80 2.99 -4.61
N LEU A 150 -15.59 2.50 -4.29
CA LEU A 150 -14.46 2.50 -5.22
C LEU A 150 -14.73 1.63 -6.45
N LEU A 151 -15.37 0.47 -6.26
CA LEU A 151 -15.78 -0.39 -7.38
C LEU A 151 -16.80 0.31 -8.29
N CYS A 152 -17.81 0.96 -7.71
CA CYS A 152 -18.80 1.73 -8.46
C CYS A 152 -18.13 2.84 -9.29
N LEU A 153 -17.25 3.62 -8.66
CA LEU A 153 -16.50 4.69 -9.32
C LEU A 153 -15.58 4.16 -10.42
N ALA A 154 -14.89 3.03 -10.19
CA ALA A 154 -14.01 2.40 -11.18
C ALA A 154 -14.75 1.93 -12.43
N GLN A 155 -15.98 1.44 -12.27
CA GLN A 155 -16.81 0.93 -13.37
C GLN A 155 -17.68 2.02 -14.01
N GLY A 156 -17.83 3.17 -13.36
CA GLY A 156 -18.79 4.20 -13.76
C GLY A 156 -20.24 3.73 -13.66
N LYS A 157 -20.52 2.79 -12.75
CA LYS A 157 -21.82 2.14 -12.57
C LYS A 157 -22.30 2.34 -11.15
N GLY A 158 -23.58 2.65 -10.99
CA GLY A 158 -24.16 2.81 -9.67
C GLY A 158 -24.46 1.50 -8.96
N PRO A 159 -24.90 1.54 -7.70
CA PRO A 159 -25.24 0.37 -6.93
C PRO A 159 -26.29 -0.52 -7.59
N SER A 160 -27.29 0.05 -8.28
CA SER A 160 -28.36 -0.72 -8.90
C SER A 160 -27.90 -1.57 -10.09
N GLU A 161 -26.81 -1.15 -10.74
CA GLU A 161 -26.21 -1.86 -11.88
C GLU A 161 -25.20 -2.94 -11.47
N LEU A 162 -24.57 -2.79 -10.30
CA LEU A 162 -23.53 -3.69 -9.81
C LEU A 162 -24.02 -4.69 -8.75
N GLY A 163 -25.19 -4.45 -8.15
CA GLY A 163 -25.74 -5.33 -7.13
C GLY A 163 -27.24 -5.10 -6.90
N ASN A 164 -27.82 -5.93 -6.03
CA ASN A 164 -29.24 -5.84 -5.66
C ASN A 164 -29.40 -5.06 -4.34
N PHE A 165 -28.75 -3.90 -4.23
CA PHE A 165 -28.85 -3.06 -3.06
C PHE A 165 -30.10 -2.20 -3.15
N PRO A 166 -30.98 -2.16 -2.13
CA PRO A 166 -32.07 -1.20 -2.10
C PRO A 166 -31.47 0.21 -2.06
N ALA A 167 -31.65 0.93 -3.16
CA ALA A 167 -31.13 2.27 -3.35
C ALA A 167 -31.71 3.23 -2.29
N ILE A 168 -30.85 3.78 -1.42
CA ILE A 168 -31.21 4.95 -0.58
C ILE A 168 -31.23 6.22 -1.44
N HIS A 169 -30.37 6.28 -2.47
CA HIS A 169 -30.25 7.35 -3.46
C HIS A 169 -30.24 6.76 -4.88
N ASP A 170 -30.64 7.54 -5.88
CA ASP A 170 -30.42 7.14 -7.28
C ASP A 170 -28.91 7.03 -7.61
N ASP A 171 -28.59 6.23 -8.62
CA ASP A 171 -27.21 5.90 -8.99
C ASP A 171 -26.35 7.13 -9.32
N ALA A 172 -26.93 8.17 -9.92
CA ALA A 172 -26.18 9.37 -10.28
C ALA A 172 -25.82 10.20 -9.03
N THR A 173 -26.76 10.33 -8.10
CA THR A 173 -26.51 10.95 -6.79
C THR A 173 -25.44 10.19 -6.02
N PHE A 174 -25.53 8.86 -5.95
CA PHE A 174 -24.53 8.02 -5.29
C PHE A 174 -23.13 8.22 -5.89
N LEU A 175 -22.98 8.16 -7.21
CA LEU A 175 -21.67 8.33 -7.87
C LEU A 175 -21.08 9.71 -7.66
N ARG A 176 -21.91 10.77 -7.56
CA ARG A 176 -21.43 12.11 -7.22
C ARG A 176 -20.90 12.16 -5.79
N GLU A 177 -21.68 11.69 -4.82
CA GLU A 177 -21.28 11.71 -3.40
C GLU A 177 -20.06 10.81 -3.15
N ALA A 178 -19.98 9.65 -3.80
CA ALA A 178 -18.82 8.77 -3.72
C ALA A 178 -17.54 9.47 -4.22
N ARG A 179 -17.62 10.30 -5.28
CA ARG A 179 -16.47 11.10 -5.74
C ARG A 179 -16.06 12.17 -4.74
N GLU A 180 -17.04 12.87 -4.16
CA GLU A 180 -16.82 13.92 -3.18
C GLU A 180 -16.19 13.37 -1.88
N ASN A 181 -16.56 12.13 -1.51
CA ASN A 181 -16.09 11.47 -0.29
C ASN A 181 -14.92 10.49 -0.51
N LEU A 182 -14.29 10.47 -1.70
CA LEU A 182 -13.21 9.52 -2.01
C LEU A 182 -12.07 9.56 -0.99
N ALA A 183 -11.65 10.76 -0.57
CA ALA A 183 -10.58 10.91 0.42
C ALA A 183 -10.97 10.27 1.77
N GLU A 184 -12.20 10.48 2.23
CA GLU A 184 -12.71 9.91 3.48
C GLU A 184 -12.75 8.39 3.42
N VAL A 185 -13.20 7.81 2.31
CA VAL A 185 -13.19 6.35 2.10
C VAL A 185 -11.78 5.77 2.24
N LEU A 186 -10.75 6.43 1.71
CA LEU A 186 -9.37 5.97 1.81
C LEU A 186 -8.81 6.10 3.24
N VAL A 187 -9.16 7.17 3.96
CA VAL A 187 -8.79 7.34 5.39
C VAL A 187 -9.44 6.24 6.23
N ASP A 188 -10.70 5.93 5.97
CA ASP A 188 -11.44 4.88 6.66
C ASP A 188 -10.84 3.50 6.39
N LEU A 189 -10.53 3.17 5.14
CA LEU A 189 -9.85 1.92 4.78
C LEU A 189 -8.47 1.83 5.47
N HIS A 190 -7.72 2.92 5.48
CA HIS A 190 -6.43 2.99 6.16
C HIS A 190 -6.53 2.72 7.67
N ARG A 191 -7.57 3.25 8.31
CA ARG A 191 -7.83 3.06 9.75
C ARG A 191 -8.28 1.64 10.06
N THR A 192 -9.32 1.15 9.37
CA THR A 192 -9.90 -0.18 9.59
C THR A 192 -8.87 -1.28 9.36
N LEU A 193 -8.07 -1.20 8.29
CA LEU A 193 -7.10 -2.24 7.93
C LEU A 193 -5.75 -2.06 8.63
N GLY A 194 -5.57 -0.98 9.38
CA GLY A 194 -4.33 -0.63 10.06
C GLY A 194 -3.90 -1.66 11.11
N GLU A 195 -4.85 -2.12 11.94
CA GLU A 195 -4.56 -3.11 12.99
C GLU A 195 -4.08 -4.45 12.41
N ALA A 196 -4.77 -4.95 11.37
CA ALA A 196 -4.38 -6.19 10.68
C ALA A 196 -2.96 -6.09 10.10
N ARG A 197 -2.64 -4.95 9.47
CA ARG A 197 -1.32 -4.66 8.91
C ARG A 197 -0.23 -4.59 9.98
N GLU A 198 -0.51 -3.96 11.12
CA GLU A 198 0.42 -3.90 12.26
C GLU A 198 0.70 -5.27 12.85
N LEU A 199 -0.34 -6.07 13.09
CA LEU A 199 -0.22 -7.44 13.58
C LEU A 199 0.63 -8.30 12.63
N GLN A 200 0.42 -8.17 11.32
CA GLN A 200 1.22 -8.90 10.34
C GLN A 200 2.68 -8.43 10.31
N ALA A 201 2.93 -7.12 10.42
CA ALA A 201 4.29 -6.59 10.49
C ALA A 201 5.05 -7.09 11.73
N LEU A 202 4.38 -7.16 12.89
CA LEU A 202 4.92 -7.73 14.12
C LEU A 202 5.19 -9.24 13.98
N ALA A 203 4.28 -9.99 13.35
CA ALA A 203 4.47 -11.40 13.04
C ALA A 203 5.69 -11.62 12.12
N ALA A 204 5.86 -10.80 11.09
CA ALA A 204 7.01 -10.88 10.19
C ALA A 204 8.34 -10.52 10.88
N ALA A 205 8.33 -9.52 11.78
CA ALA A 205 9.52 -9.13 12.54
C ALA A 205 9.94 -10.16 13.60
N SER A 206 8.98 -10.92 14.14
CA SER A 206 9.23 -11.95 15.16
C SER A 206 9.65 -13.31 14.59
N GLN A 207 9.51 -13.54 13.28
CA GLN A 207 10.04 -14.74 12.66
C GLN A 207 11.58 -14.74 12.74
N PRO A 208 12.21 -15.79 13.28
CA PRO A 208 13.65 -15.88 13.29
C PRO A 208 14.13 -15.83 11.84
N ARG A 209 14.81 -14.75 11.45
CA ARG A 209 15.57 -14.72 10.20
C ARG A 209 16.43 -15.97 10.23
N ARG A 210 16.40 -16.78 9.16
CA ARG A 210 17.31 -17.93 9.04
C ARG A 210 18.74 -17.44 9.20
N THR A 211 19.27 -17.52 10.42
CA THR A 211 20.66 -17.27 10.78
C THR A 211 21.49 -18.52 10.49
N GLY A 212 21.14 -19.23 9.42
CA GLY A 212 22.11 -20.12 8.80
C GLY A 212 23.29 -19.26 8.34
N PRO A 213 24.54 -19.73 8.44
CA PRO A 213 25.66 -19.02 7.87
C PRO A 213 25.31 -18.65 6.42
N GLN A 214 25.31 -17.35 6.11
CA GLN A 214 25.14 -16.90 4.73
C GLN A 214 26.32 -17.49 3.95
N VAL A 215 26.07 -18.56 3.21
CA VAL A 215 27.06 -19.12 2.31
C VAL A 215 27.33 -18.06 1.26
N GLY A 216 28.53 -17.47 1.31
CA GLY A 216 28.94 -16.47 0.36
C GLY A 216 28.80 -17.04 -1.05
N ARG A 217 28.36 -16.22 -2.00
CA ARG A 217 28.15 -16.65 -3.40
C ARG A 217 29.38 -17.37 -3.99
N ASN A 218 30.58 -17.08 -3.50
CA ASN A 218 31.84 -17.71 -3.91
C ASN A 218 32.38 -18.82 -2.98
N ASP A 219 31.74 -19.07 -1.83
CA ASP A 219 32.20 -20.04 -0.84
C ASP A 219 31.96 -21.49 -1.31
N PRO A 220 32.68 -22.49 -0.75
CA PRO A 220 32.39 -23.90 -1.00
C PRO A 220 30.92 -24.24 -0.71
N CYS A 221 30.28 -24.95 -1.63
CA CYS A 221 28.87 -25.30 -1.53
C CYS A 221 28.64 -26.32 -0.40
N PRO A 222 27.69 -26.08 0.52
CA PRO A 222 27.47 -26.95 1.69
C PRO A 222 26.93 -28.34 1.34
N CYS A 223 26.52 -28.58 0.08
CA CYS A 223 26.07 -29.90 -0.40
C CYS A 223 27.21 -30.92 -0.61
N GLY A 224 28.46 -30.56 -0.31
CA GLY A 224 29.61 -31.45 -0.44
C GLY A 224 30.14 -31.64 -1.87
N SER A 225 29.68 -30.85 -2.84
CA SER A 225 30.10 -30.99 -4.24
C SER A 225 31.52 -30.49 -4.56
N GLY A 226 32.15 -29.77 -3.62
CA GLY A 226 33.43 -29.09 -3.81
C GLY A 226 33.39 -27.87 -4.73
N ARG A 227 32.21 -27.50 -5.26
CA ARG A 227 32.03 -26.33 -6.15
C ARG A 227 31.69 -25.07 -5.36
N LYS A 228 31.92 -23.88 -5.94
CA LYS A 228 31.43 -22.61 -5.38
C LYS A 228 29.90 -22.61 -5.33
N TYR A 229 29.30 -22.05 -4.29
CA TYR A 229 27.85 -22.03 -4.07
C TYR A 229 27.07 -21.50 -5.29
N LYS A 230 27.55 -20.42 -5.94
CA LYS A 230 26.96 -19.87 -7.17
C LYS A 230 26.94 -20.78 -8.40
N LYS A 231 27.80 -21.80 -8.43
CA LYS A 231 27.92 -22.75 -9.55
C LYS A 231 27.34 -24.12 -9.20
N CYS A 232 26.60 -24.23 -8.09
CA CYS A 232 26.03 -25.45 -7.60
C CYS A 232 24.60 -25.18 -7.14
N CYS A 233 24.30 -25.25 -5.84
CA CYS A 233 22.94 -25.12 -5.34
C CYS A 233 22.27 -23.79 -5.69
N LEU A 234 23.01 -22.67 -5.80
CA LEU A 234 22.41 -21.39 -6.21
C LEU A 234 22.13 -21.31 -7.72
N ALA A 235 22.79 -22.12 -8.55
CA ALA A 235 22.49 -22.20 -9.98
C ALA A 235 21.27 -23.11 -10.27
N HIS A 236 20.82 -23.85 -9.26
CA HIS A 236 19.71 -24.79 -9.32
C HIS A 236 18.60 -24.47 -8.30
N ALA A 237 18.66 -23.28 -7.69
CA ALA A 237 17.69 -22.78 -6.73
C ALA A 237 16.62 -21.94 -7.43
#